data_AF-A0A6V7K7R9-F1
#
_entry.id   AF-A0A6V7K7R9-F1
#
_cell.length_a   1.000
_cell.length_b   1.000
_cell.length_c   1.000
_cell.angle_alpha   90.00
_cell.angle_beta   90.00
_cell.angle_gamma   90.00
#
_symmetry.space_group_name_H-M   'P 1'
#
loop_
_entity.id
_entity.type
_entity.pdbx_description
1 polymer ?
#
loop_
_entity_poly.entity_id
_entity_poly.type
_entity_poly.pdbx_seq_one_letter_code
_entity_poly.pdbx_strand_id
1 'polypeptide(L)'
;MKSFERLMSETNRKPSQDQIAKFVAENFANTNEVLPWNPPDWQPNPPILERIEDPNIRDWVKQLNGIWKNLSRQMSPDVLKHPERHSFIPVEHGYIVPGGRFQ
;
A
#
# COMPACT_ATOMS: atom_id res chain seq x y z
N MET A 1 -10.13 -9.68 -21.59
CA MET A 1 -9.85 -9.64 -23.06
C MET A 1 -11.01 -9.12 -23.88
N LYS A 2 -12.23 -9.67 -23.78
CA LYS A 2 -13.39 -9.24 -24.59
C LYS A 2 -13.65 -7.73 -24.63
N SER A 3 -13.54 -7.03 -23.49
CA SER A 3 -13.75 -5.57 -23.44
C SER A 3 -12.71 -4.79 -24.25
N PHE A 4 -11.45 -5.22 -24.23
CA PHE A 4 -10.36 -4.57 -24.98
C PHE A 4 -10.49 -4.83 -26.48
N GLU A 5 -10.78 -6.07 -26.86
CA GLU A 5 -11.02 -6.43 -28.26
C GLU A 5 -12.16 -5.62 -28.88
N ARG A 6 -13.25 -5.42 -28.13
CA ARG A 6 -14.37 -4.57 -28.52
C ARG A 6 -13.96 -3.11 -28.74
N LEU A 7 -13.22 -2.52 -27.80
CA LEU A 7 -12.70 -1.15 -27.96
C LEU A 7 -11.86 -1.03 -29.24
N MET A 8 -11.00 -2.01 -29.50
CA MET A 8 -10.10 -1.98 -30.66
C MET A 8 -10.84 -2.22 -31.98
N SER A 9 -11.91 -3.01 -32.01
CA SER A 9 -12.73 -3.17 -33.22
C SER A 9 -13.54 -1.92 -33.53
N GLU A 10 -14.17 -1.31 -32.52
CA GLU A 10 -15.01 -0.11 -32.67
C GLU A 10 -14.22 1.14 -33.11
N THR A 11 -12.94 1.20 -32.75
CA THR A 11 -12.08 2.37 -33.03
C THR A 11 -11.15 2.16 -34.23
N ASN A 12 -11.34 1.08 -35.00
CA ASN A 12 -10.41 0.67 -36.06
C ASN A 12 -8.94 0.66 -35.58
N ARG A 13 -8.75 0.14 -34.36
CA ARG A 13 -7.47 0.05 -33.64
C ARG A 13 -6.79 1.40 -33.37
N LYS A 14 -7.52 2.51 -33.43
CA LYS A 14 -7.03 3.89 -33.18
C LYS A 14 -7.95 4.61 -32.17
N PRO A 15 -8.06 4.12 -30.92
CA PRO A 15 -8.86 4.79 -29.90
C PRO A 15 -8.31 6.17 -29.56
N SER A 16 -9.19 7.12 -29.28
CA SER A 16 -8.83 8.43 -28.73
C SER A 16 -8.38 8.32 -27.27
N GLN A 17 -7.74 9.37 -26.76
CA GLN A 17 -7.34 9.45 -25.36
C GLN A 17 -8.52 9.26 -24.39
N ASP A 18 -9.68 9.86 -24.69
CA ASP A 18 -10.88 9.75 -23.85
C ASP A 18 -11.44 8.32 -23.82
N GLN A 19 -11.37 7.62 -24.97
CA GLN A 19 -11.80 6.24 -25.05
C GLN A 19 -10.89 5.31 -24.25
N ILE A 20 -9.57 5.54 -24.29
CA ILE A 20 -8.61 4.82 -23.44
C ILE A 20 -8.87 5.13 -21.96
N ALA A 21 -9.04 6.41 -21.60
CA ALA A 21 -9.26 6.80 -20.21
C ALA A 21 -10.54 6.17 -19.65
N LYS A 22 -11.63 6.18 -20.41
CA LYS A 22 -12.88 5.50 -20.05
C LYS A 22 -12.68 3.99 -19.90
N PHE A 23 -11.99 3.36 -20.85
CA PHE A 23 -11.69 1.93 -20.78
C PHE A 23 -10.91 1.56 -19.51
N VAL A 24 -9.88 2.35 -19.17
CA VAL A 24 -9.10 2.13 -17.95
C VAL A 24 -9.99 2.26 -16.71
N ALA A 25 -10.79 3.33 -16.62
CA ALA A 25 -11.69 3.57 -15.49
C ALA A 25 -12.74 2.46 -15.31
N GLU A 26 -13.22 1.87 -16.40
CA GLU A 26 -14.24 0.81 -16.36
C GLU A 26 -13.68 -0.59 -16.08
N ASN A 27 -12.40 -0.84 -16.35
CA ASN A 27 -11.82 -2.19 -16.30
C ASN A 27 -10.74 -2.38 -15.23
N PHE A 28 -10.19 -1.29 -14.68
CA PHE A 28 -9.16 -1.35 -13.64
C PHE A 28 -9.67 -0.67 -12.38
N ALA A 29 -9.65 -1.42 -11.27
CA ALA A 29 -9.99 -0.88 -9.97
C ALA A 29 -8.86 0.05 -9.49
N ASN A 30 -9.24 1.19 -8.93
CA ASN A 30 -8.33 2.06 -8.18
C ASN A 30 -8.65 1.92 -6.69
N THR A 31 -8.25 0.78 -6.12
CA THR A 31 -8.49 0.44 -4.71
C THR A 31 -7.19 0.50 -3.92
N ASN A 32 -7.32 0.76 -2.62
CA ASN A 32 -6.18 0.65 -1.72
C ASN A 32 -5.88 -0.84 -1.49
N GLU A 33 -4.88 -1.36 -2.19
CA GLU A 33 -4.37 -2.73 -2.04
C GLU A 33 -3.70 -2.93 -0.68
N VAL A 34 -3.28 -1.84 -0.05
CA VAL A 34 -2.58 -1.84 1.22
C VAL A 34 -3.26 -0.91 2.22
N LEU A 35 -3.36 -1.37 3.47
CA LEU A 35 -3.99 -0.65 4.58
C LEU A 35 -2.97 -0.31 5.67
N PRO A 36 -3.17 0.79 6.42
CA PRO A 36 -2.46 1.02 7.66
C PRO A 36 -2.63 -0.17 8.61
N TRP A 37 -1.55 -0.53 9.28
CA TRP A 37 -1.54 -1.62 10.25
C TRP A 37 -0.82 -1.16 11.51
N ASN A 38 -1.28 -1.57 12.69
CA ASN A 38 -0.57 -1.31 13.93
C ASN A 38 0.12 -2.60 14.37
N PRO A 39 1.46 -2.65 14.43
CA PRO A 39 2.16 -3.85 14.86
C PRO A 39 1.73 -4.23 16.29
N PRO A 40 1.37 -5.49 16.56
CA PRO A 40 0.84 -5.92 17.85
C PRO A 40 1.86 -5.85 18.99
N ASP A 41 3.15 -5.91 18.64
CA ASP A 41 4.30 -5.80 19.53
C ASP A 41 4.80 -4.36 19.70
N TRP A 42 4.24 -3.39 18.97
CA TRP A 42 4.63 -1.99 19.09
C TRP A 42 4.23 -1.44 20.46
N GLN A 43 5.20 -0.83 21.14
CA GLN A 43 4.99 -0.19 22.43
C GLN A 43 5.39 1.29 22.34
N PRO A 44 4.61 2.23 22.92
CA PRO A 44 4.92 3.66 22.84
C PRO A 44 6.18 4.03 23.62
N ASN A 45 6.51 3.30 24.68
CA ASN A 45 7.71 3.49 25.49
C ASN A 45 8.47 2.16 25.59
N PRO A 46 9.22 1.77 24.54
CA PRO A 46 9.97 0.51 24.58
C PRO A 46 11.11 0.60 25.60
N PRO A 47 11.55 -0.53 26.20
CA PRO A 47 12.58 -0.55 27.26
C PRO A 47 13.92 0.09 26.88
N ILE A 48 14.22 0.21 25.58
CA ILE A 48 15.42 0.89 25.09
C ILE A 48 15.45 2.38 25.48
N LEU A 49 14.29 3.04 25.66
CA LEU A 49 14.24 4.46 26.04
C LEU A 49 14.81 4.71 27.43
N GLU A 50 14.67 3.74 28.35
CA GLU A 50 15.20 3.84 29.72
C GLU A 50 16.73 3.81 29.75
N ARG A 51 17.36 3.23 28.73
CA ARG A 51 18.82 3.10 28.61
C ARG A 51 19.50 4.33 28.01
N ILE A 52 18.72 5.26 27.46
CA ILE A 52 19.24 6.49 26.86
C ILE A 52 19.25 7.54 27.96
N GLU A 53 20.41 8.05 28.35
CA GLU A 53 20.54 9.06 29.42
C GLU A 53 20.14 10.46 28.94
N ASP A 54 20.61 10.84 27.75
CA ASP A 54 20.35 12.15 27.16
C ASP A 54 18.85 12.32 26.83
N PRO A 55 18.18 13.35 27.39
CA PRO A 55 16.76 13.54 27.18
C PRO A 55 16.39 13.88 25.74
N ASN A 56 17.22 14.64 25.02
CA ASN A 56 16.96 15.01 23.63
C ASN A 56 17.05 13.78 22.72
N ILE A 57 18.06 12.92 22.95
CA ILE A 57 18.19 11.66 22.20
C ILE A 57 17.03 10.73 22.54
N ARG A 58 16.63 10.63 23.81
CA ARG A 58 15.50 9.79 24.23
C ARG A 58 14.21 10.22 23.53
N ASP A 59 13.94 11.52 23.47
CA ASP A 59 12.77 12.06 22.80
C ASP A 59 12.82 11.84 21.28
N TRP A 60 13.99 11.99 20.66
CA TRP A 60 14.18 11.68 19.25
C TRP A 60 13.92 10.19 18.94
N VAL A 61 14.45 9.27 19.73
CA VAL A 61 14.20 7.82 19.57
C VAL A 61 12.72 7.49 19.78
N LYS A 62 12.05 8.16 20.73
CA LYS A 62 10.61 8.00 20.93
C LYS A 62 9.80 8.44 19.72
N GLN A 63 10.17 9.56 19.09
CA GLN A 63 9.56 10.01 17.84
C GLN A 63 9.83 9.03 16.70
N LEU A 64 11.06 8.53 16.57
CA LEU A 64 11.44 7.50 15.61
C LEU A 64 10.59 6.23 15.77
N ASN A 65 10.37 5.78 17.00
CA ASN A 65 9.48 4.64 17.28
C ASN A 65 8.05 4.88 16.78
N GLY A 66 7.55 6.12 16.87
CA GLY A 66 6.27 6.52 16.31
C GLY A 66 6.20 6.44 14.78
N ILE A 67 7.31 6.66 14.08
CA ILE A 67 7.37 6.58 12.60
C ILE A 67 7.05 5.17 12.12
N TRP A 68 7.43 4.12 12.85
CA TRP A 68 7.14 2.74 12.45
C TRP A 68 5.65 2.48 12.26
N LYS A 69 4.78 3.07 13.09
CA LYS A 69 3.32 2.98 12.91
C LYS A 69 2.81 3.65 11.62
N ASN A 70 3.50 4.68 11.17
CA ASN A 70 3.15 5.39 9.94
C ASN A 70 3.65 4.64 8.70
N LEU A 71 4.68 3.80 8.85
CA LEU A 71 5.28 3.00 7.80
C LEU A 71 4.77 1.55 7.79
N SER A 72 4.03 1.14 8.81
CA SER A 72 3.47 -0.21 8.90
C SER A 72 2.23 -0.37 8.04
N ARG A 73 2.20 -1.48 7.32
CA ARG A 73 1.22 -1.80 6.30
C ARG A 73 0.78 -3.25 6.43
N GLN A 74 -0.42 -3.55 5.98
CA GLN A 74 -0.91 -4.90 5.76
C GLN A 74 -1.71 -4.93 4.45
N MET A 75 -1.78 -6.09 3.81
CA MET A 75 -2.56 -6.23 2.58
C MET A 75 -4.05 -6.16 2.89
N SER A 76 -4.81 -5.53 1.99
CA SER A 76 -6.27 -5.51 2.13
C SER A 76 -6.83 -6.94 1.99
N PRO A 77 -7.99 -7.23 2.60
CA PRO A 77 -8.63 -8.54 2.45
C PRO A 77 -8.93 -8.91 0.99
N ASP A 78 -9.13 -7.90 0.12
CA ASP A 78 -9.38 -8.10 -1.31
C ASP A 78 -8.15 -8.70 -2.00
N VAL A 79 -6.95 -8.18 -1.69
CA VAL A 79 -5.67 -8.71 -2.20
C VAL A 79 -5.46 -10.16 -1.80
N LEU A 80 -5.78 -10.50 -0.56
CA LEU A 80 -5.64 -11.87 -0.06
C LEU A 80 -6.67 -12.83 -0.68
N LYS A 81 -7.88 -12.33 -0.95
CA LYS A 81 -8.99 -13.13 -1.50
C LYS A 81 -8.91 -13.31 -3.01
N HIS A 82 -8.38 -12.32 -3.72
CA HIS A 82 -8.34 -12.27 -5.19
C HIS A 82 -6.95 -11.93 -5.73
N PRO A 83 -5.87 -12.63 -5.31
CA PRO A 83 -4.50 -12.26 -5.67
C PRO A 83 -4.24 -12.25 -7.18
N GLU A 84 -5.05 -12.96 -7.97
CA GLU A 84 -4.98 -12.96 -9.44
C GLU A 84 -5.34 -11.62 -10.10
N ARG A 85 -5.94 -10.69 -9.34
CA ARG A 85 -6.37 -9.36 -9.81
C ARG A 85 -5.42 -8.24 -9.39
N HIS A 86 -4.40 -8.56 -8.62
CA HIS A 86 -3.46 -7.61 -8.04
C HIS A 86 -2.04 -7.91 -8.51
N SER A 87 -1.19 -6.88 -8.54
CA SER A 87 0.24 -7.08 -8.77
C SER A 87 1.01 -7.45 -7.50
N PHE A 88 0.41 -7.27 -6.33
CA PHE A 88 1.02 -7.63 -5.04
C PHE A 88 1.13 -9.15 -4.88
N ILE A 89 2.29 -9.60 -4.37
CA ILE A 89 2.46 -10.98 -3.93
C ILE A 89 1.90 -11.08 -2.52
N PRO A 90 0.85 -11.88 -2.27
CA PRO A 90 0.15 -11.90 -0.99
C PRO A 90 1.07 -12.34 0.16
N VAL A 91 1.04 -11.59 1.26
CA VAL A 91 1.72 -11.91 2.53
C VAL A 91 0.73 -11.77 3.68
N GLU A 92 0.69 -12.77 4.57
CA GLU A 92 -0.29 -12.86 5.66
C GLU A 92 -0.04 -11.85 6.80
N HIS A 93 1.21 -11.44 7.00
CA HIS A 93 1.62 -10.59 8.12
C HIS A 93 1.83 -9.13 7.67
N GLY A 94 1.73 -8.22 8.64
CA GLY A 94 2.09 -6.83 8.41
C GLY A 94 3.58 -6.64 8.13
N TYR A 95 3.91 -5.60 7.38
CA TYR A 95 5.27 -5.28 6.94
C TYR A 95 5.53 -3.77 7.02
N ILE A 96 6.79 -3.38 6.87
CA ILE A 96 7.22 -1.98 6.92
C ILE A 96 7.63 -1.52 5.53
N VAL A 97 7.09 -0.39 5.08
CA VAL A 97 7.50 0.25 3.83
C VAL A 97 8.59 1.31 4.05
N PRO A 98 9.46 1.58 3.07
CA PRO A 98 10.45 2.65 3.16
C PRO A 98 9.87 4.08 3.26
N GLY A 99 8.62 4.28 2.83
CA GLY A 99 7.91 5.57 2.87
C GLY A 99 7.53 6.14 1.50
N GLY A 100 6.90 7.31 1.47
CA GLY A 100 6.51 7.99 0.23
C GLY A 100 5.54 7.17 -0.62
N ARG A 101 5.93 6.85 -1.86
CA ARG A 101 5.09 6.11 -2.82
C ARG A 101 5.09 4.59 -2.61
N PHE A 102 5.96 4.07 -1.74
CA PHE A 102 6.00 2.64 -1.47
C PHE A 102 4.78 2.25 -0.65
N GLN A 103 4.03 1.28 -1.17
CA GLN A 103 2.88 0.66 -0.54
C GLN A 103 3.23 -0.78 -0.20
#